data_AF-X8J100-F1
#
_entry.id   AF-X8J100-F1
#
_cell.length_a   1.000
_cell.length_b   1.000
_cell.length_c   1.000
_cell.angle_alpha   90.00
_cell.angle_beta   90.00
_cell.angle_gamma   90.00
#
_symmetry.space_group_name_H-M   'P 1'
#
loop_
_entity.id
_entity.type
_entity.pdbx_description
1 polymer ?
#
loop_
_entity_poly.entity_id
_entity_poly.type
_entity_poly.pdbx_seq_one_letter_code
_entity_poly.pdbx_strand_id
1 'polypeptide(L)'
;MVVQTHSHRVAPVSSLGVRSTPTTANTITSPLDRPDTPGAQSTPRNPSTPIPSNAPSTSNATITAATPVIVIKKRSARALHRTHLHEKRQALNSKLVVARRRFEKEVDQLGKDYHKSAREIRTRALLRNKHGIVKRKVNAYNAYRHKQSKARKAAEATSSFAAAQEIDTLAYHDAAPEEITKACSEFEEEKERRSGYVHKTLKGRAQHSDKVIRGIDQAIKELSFSSAYTPKGLEFLEGPLKRNLNNLLQDFQTFAQGGTEDIAKSHRELQKQLRDQVSARLLSSLQDAAGPKNLIRTMKYEDYEQRICRKYKVVLVGWPTELGKFRSPTNIGNKQLNTLLNLLKDKSCRFEKAPVE
;
A
#
# COMPACT_ATOMS: atom_id res chain seq x y z
N MET A 1 55.54 2.65 -26.93
CA MET A 1 55.38 1.75 -25.76
C MET A 1 54.08 0.99 -25.96
N VAL A 2 54.15 -0.33 -26.08
CA VAL A 2 52.98 -1.21 -26.18
C VAL A 2 53.01 -2.11 -24.94
N VAL A 3 51.95 -2.10 -24.14
CA VAL A 3 51.86 -2.96 -22.94
C VAL A 3 50.72 -3.95 -23.16
N GLN A 4 51.12 -5.21 -23.20
CA GLN A 4 50.30 -6.37 -23.53
C GLN A 4 49.77 -6.98 -22.23
N THR A 5 48.45 -7.10 -22.05
CA THR A 5 47.86 -7.78 -20.89
C THR A 5 47.30 -9.14 -21.29
N HIS A 6 47.85 -10.20 -20.71
CA HIS A 6 47.36 -11.57 -20.89
C HIS A 6 46.15 -11.81 -19.98
N SER A 7 45.15 -12.53 -20.48
CA SER A 7 44.04 -13.05 -19.66
C SER A 7 43.89 -14.54 -19.93
N HIS A 8 44.23 -15.37 -18.94
CA HIS A 8 44.15 -16.81 -19.05
C HIS A 8 42.70 -17.30 -18.98
N ARG A 9 42.35 -18.19 -19.92
CA ARG A 9 41.06 -18.88 -20.00
C ARG A 9 41.22 -20.26 -19.36
N VAL A 10 40.48 -20.54 -18.29
CA VAL A 10 40.41 -21.88 -17.67
C VAL A 10 39.08 -22.52 -18.03
N ALA A 11 39.12 -23.75 -18.55
CA ALA A 11 37.95 -24.58 -18.81
C ALA A 11 37.87 -25.71 -17.77
N PRO A 12 36.67 -26.12 -17.30
CA PRO A 12 36.50 -27.35 -16.55
C PRO A 12 36.41 -28.56 -17.49
N VAL A 13 37.12 -29.62 -17.14
CA VAL A 13 37.20 -30.88 -17.88
C VAL A 13 36.04 -31.81 -17.48
N SER A 14 35.47 -32.52 -18.46
CA SER A 14 34.50 -33.60 -18.23
C SER A 14 35.18 -34.87 -17.72
N SER A 15 34.58 -35.57 -16.74
CA SER A 15 34.92 -36.96 -16.43
C SER A 15 33.68 -37.84 -16.36
N LEU A 16 33.79 -39.04 -16.95
CA LEU A 16 32.78 -40.09 -16.99
C LEU A 16 32.91 -40.98 -15.74
N GLY A 17 31.78 -41.46 -15.20
CA GLY A 17 31.75 -42.32 -14.01
C GLY A 17 30.64 -43.37 -14.08
N VAL A 18 31.05 -44.62 -14.26
CA VAL A 18 30.25 -45.78 -14.68
C VAL A 18 29.20 -46.26 -13.64
N ARG A 19 28.06 -46.69 -14.21
CA ARG A 19 26.96 -47.55 -13.73
C ARG A 19 27.35 -48.69 -12.75
N SER A 20 26.53 -48.88 -11.70
CA SER A 20 26.33 -50.17 -11.02
C SER A 20 24.88 -50.36 -10.55
N THR A 21 24.28 -51.50 -10.91
CA THR A 21 22.99 -52.02 -10.39
C THR A 21 23.26 -53.11 -9.35
N PRO A 22 22.30 -53.39 -8.45
CA PRO A 22 21.72 -54.74 -8.51
C PRO A 22 20.19 -54.81 -8.30
N THR A 23 19.64 -55.95 -8.70
CA THR A 23 18.23 -56.38 -8.67
C THR A 23 17.89 -57.15 -7.39
N THR A 24 16.59 -57.26 -7.04
CA THR A 24 15.85 -58.36 -6.33
C THR A 24 14.80 -57.70 -5.40
N ALA A 25 13.50 -57.63 -5.68
CA ALA A 25 12.45 -58.66 -5.88
C ALA A 25 11.83 -59.21 -4.58
N ASN A 26 10.53 -58.91 -4.44
CA ASN A 26 9.43 -59.57 -3.69
C ASN A 26 9.29 -59.18 -2.19
N THR A 27 8.10 -59.16 -1.54
CA THR A 27 6.88 -59.99 -1.70
C THR A 27 5.62 -59.24 -1.22
N ILE A 28 4.42 -59.68 -1.65
CA ILE A 28 3.09 -59.19 -1.24
C ILE A 28 2.60 -59.90 0.03
N THR A 29 2.02 -59.18 1.00
CA THR A 29 0.97 -59.72 1.89
C THR A 29 0.09 -58.63 2.53
N SER A 30 -1.22 -58.80 2.42
CA SER A 30 -2.25 -58.28 3.35
C SER A 30 -2.92 -59.49 4.01
N PRO A 31 -3.43 -59.39 5.26
CA PRO A 31 -4.85 -59.05 5.53
C PRO A 31 -5.00 -57.96 6.61
N LEU A 32 -6.06 -57.13 6.61
CA LEU A 32 -7.41 -57.37 7.20
C LEU A 32 -7.39 -57.59 8.74
N ASP A 33 -7.85 -56.61 9.52
CA ASP A 33 -9.12 -56.74 10.26
C ASP A 33 -9.59 -55.45 10.97
N ARG A 34 -10.89 -55.43 11.34
CA ARG A 34 -11.63 -54.31 11.97
C ARG A 34 -12.46 -54.84 13.14
N PRO A 35 -12.52 -54.14 14.28
CA PRO A 35 -13.83 -53.68 14.83
C PRO A 35 -13.70 -52.33 15.57
N ASP A 36 -14.73 -51.65 16.09
CA ASP A 36 -16.11 -51.33 15.69
C ASP A 36 -16.71 -50.43 16.81
N THR A 37 -17.35 -49.30 16.46
CA THR A 37 -18.31 -48.50 17.30
C THR A 37 -17.85 -47.96 18.69
N PRO A 38 -18.66 -47.13 19.41
CA PRO A 38 -19.71 -46.15 19.04
C PRO A 38 -19.20 -44.69 19.26
N GLY A 39 -19.96 -43.58 19.30
CA GLY A 39 -21.37 -43.26 19.00
C GLY A 39 -21.84 -41.98 19.75
N ALA A 40 -23.07 -41.49 19.46
CA ALA A 40 -23.81 -40.39 20.13
C ALA A 40 -23.26 -38.94 20.01
N GLN A 41 -24.06 -37.86 20.04
CA GLN A 41 -25.52 -37.69 19.86
C GLN A 41 -25.82 -36.23 19.42
N SER A 42 -26.93 -36.01 18.70
CA SER A 42 -27.40 -34.68 18.27
C SER A 42 -28.60 -34.23 19.11
N THR A 43 -28.70 -32.94 19.46
CA THR A 43 -29.99 -32.31 19.83
C THR A 43 -30.02 -30.81 19.46
N PRO A 44 -31.12 -30.28 18.87
CA PRO A 44 -31.31 -28.86 18.61
C PRO A 44 -32.12 -28.15 19.71
N ARG A 45 -32.12 -26.82 19.76
CA ARG A 45 -32.86 -26.03 20.77
C ARG A 45 -33.56 -24.80 20.19
N ASN A 46 -34.86 -24.68 20.47
CA ASN A 46 -35.77 -23.53 20.27
C ASN A 46 -37.13 -23.88 20.94
N PRO A 47 -38.08 -22.95 21.23
CA PRO A 47 -38.00 -21.48 21.26
C PRO A 47 -38.68 -20.78 22.49
N SER A 48 -38.40 -19.48 22.63
CA SER A 48 -39.21 -18.30 23.07
C SER A 48 -40.33 -18.28 24.16
N THR A 49 -40.25 -17.22 25.01
CA THR A 49 -41.33 -16.41 25.68
C THR A 49 -42.11 -17.01 26.87
N PRO A 50 -42.63 -16.22 27.86
CA PRO A 50 -43.37 -14.93 27.72
C PRO A 50 -43.03 -13.77 28.71
N ILE A 51 -43.91 -12.75 28.73
CA ILE A 51 -43.85 -11.40 29.35
C ILE A 51 -44.46 -11.39 30.78
N PRO A 52 -44.17 -10.41 31.67
CA PRO A 52 -45.20 -9.40 31.99
C PRO A 52 -44.73 -7.95 32.29
N SER A 53 -45.58 -7.00 31.90
CA SER A 53 -46.10 -5.81 32.64
C SER A 53 -45.20 -4.87 33.46
N ASN A 54 -45.31 -3.54 33.21
CA ASN A 54 -45.93 -2.58 34.16
C ASN A 54 -46.08 -1.15 33.59
N ALA A 55 -47.15 -0.46 33.99
CA ALA A 55 -47.43 0.98 33.84
C ALA A 55 -47.88 1.54 35.20
N PRO A 56 -47.77 2.85 35.49
CA PRO A 56 -48.68 3.90 34.98
C PRO A 56 -47.87 5.16 34.50
N SER A 57 -48.37 6.40 34.29
CA SER A 57 -49.62 7.10 34.68
C SER A 57 -50.08 8.20 33.69
N THR A 58 -51.18 8.86 34.05
CA THR A 58 -51.85 10.05 33.47
C THR A 58 -51.06 11.36 33.36
N SER A 59 -51.37 12.15 32.33
CA SER A 59 -51.93 13.52 32.49
C SER A 59 -52.48 14.08 31.17
N ASN A 60 -53.57 14.86 31.25
CA ASN A 60 -54.28 15.43 30.09
C ASN A 60 -53.70 16.78 29.68
N ALA A 61 -53.60 17.05 28.36
CA ALA A 61 -53.34 18.38 27.83
C ALA A 61 -54.06 18.64 26.50
N THR A 62 -54.79 19.76 26.50
CA THR A 62 -55.43 20.51 25.42
C THR A 62 -54.94 20.24 23.99
N ILE A 63 -55.85 19.78 23.11
CA ILE A 63 -55.59 19.66 21.67
C ILE A 63 -55.83 21.02 21.00
N THR A 64 -54.74 21.77 20.77
CA THR A 64 -54.72 22.85 19.77
C THR A 64 -54.52 22.23 18.39
N ALA A 65 -55.29 22.68 17.38
CA ALA A 65 -55.22 22.15 16.02
C ALA A 65 -53.86 22.44 15.37
N ALA A 66 -52.95 21.46 15.39
CA ALA A 66 -51.65 21.53 14.75
C ALA A 66 -51.73 21.05 13.29
N THR A 67 -51.31 21.90 12.36
CA THR A 67 -51.15 21.57 10.93
C THR A 67 -50.20 20.37 10.78
N PRO A 68 -50.54 19.35 9.96
CA PRO A 68 -49.71 18.16 9.80
C PRO A 68 -48.44 18.49 9.01
N VAL A 69 -47.33 18.73 9.73
CA VAL A 69 -46.00 18.81 9.14
C VAL A 69 -45.67 17.45 8.52
N ILE A 70 -45.64 17.39 7.18
CA ILE A 70 -45.31 16.17 6.44
C ILE A 70 -43.83 15.85 6.64
N VAL A 71 -43.51 15.12 7.70
CA VAL A 71 -42.17 14.56 7.93
C VAL A 71 -41.94 13.42 6.94
N ILE A 72 -41.55 13.78 5.71
CA ILE A 72 -41.15 12.82 4.68
C ILE A 72 -39.99 11.98 5.23
N LYS A 73 -40.27 10.68 5.41
CA LYS A 73 -39.45 9.75 6.20
C LYS A 73 -38.03 9.62 5.64
N LYS A 74 -37.05 10.37 6.16
CA LYS A 74 -35.61 10.21 5.82
C LYS A 74 -35.08 8.76 5.96
N ARG A 75 -35.78 7.90 6.72
CA ARG A 75 -35.51 6.44 6.80
C ARG A 75 -35.86 5.68 5.51
N SER A 76 -36.88 6.07 4.73
CA SER A 76 -37.29 5.36 3.51
C SER A 76 -36.27 5.53 2.38
N ALA A 77 -35.79 6.75 2.14
CA ALA A 77 -34.79 7.04 1.11
C ALA A 77 -33.49 6.23 1.30
N ARG A 78 -33.06 6.00 2.54
CA ARG A 78 -31.90 5.14 2.85
C ARG A 78 -32.16 3.66 2.58
N ALA A 79 -33.39 3.18 2.77
CA ALA A 79 -33.77 1.81 2.43
C ALA A 79 -33.81 1.61 0.90
N LEU A 80 -34.47 2.50 0.17
CA LEU A 80 -34.52 2.50 -1.30
C LEU A 80 -33.13 2.60 -1.94
N HIS A 81 -32.22 3.40 -1.37
CA HIS A 81 -30.85 3.45 -1.86
C HIS A 81 -30.09 2.12 -1.65
N ARG A 82 -30.35 1.41 -0.54
CA ARG A 82 -29.75 0.10 -0.26
C ARG A 82 -30.26 -1.00 -1.19
N THR A 83 -31.56 -1.04 -1.49
CA THR A 83 -32.12 -2.03 -2.44
C THR A 83 -31.56 -1.81 -3.84
N HIS A 84 -31.58 -0.57 -4.33
CA HIS A 84 -31.00 -0.20 -5.63
C HIS A 84 -29.48 -0.49 -5.74
N LEU A 85 -28.70 -0.30 -4.66
CA LEU A 85 -27.30 -0.75 -4.63
C LEU A 85 -27.16 -2.28 -4.68
N HIS A 86 -28.07 -3.01 -4.02
CA HIS A 86 -28.07 -4.48 -4.05
C HIS A 86 -28.42 -5.00 -5.45
N GLU A 87 -29.45 -4.45 -6.09
CA GLU A 87 -29.87 -4.74 -7.47
C GLU A 87 -28.71 -4.48 -8.45
N LYS A 88 -28.04 -3.31 -8.35
CA LYS A 88 -26.86 -3.00 -9.16
C LYS A 88 -25.72 -3.99 -8.96
N ARG A 89 -25.47 -4.45 -7.73
CA ARG A 89 -24.46 -5.49 -7.43
C ARG A 89 -24.86 -6.86 -8.00
N GLN A 90 -26.13 -7.25 -7.91
CA GLN A 90 -26.64 -8.48 -8.54
C GLN A 90 -26.50 -8.42 -10.06
N ALA A 91 -26.93 -7.32 -10.70
CA ALA A 91 -26.80 -7.11 -12.14
C ALA A 91 -25.34 -7.15 -12.62
N LEU A 92 -24.40 -6.58 -11.85
CA LEU A 92 -22.97 -6.71 -12.10
C LEU A 92 -22.50 -8.17 -12.03
N ASN A 93 -22.85 -8.88 -10.95
CA ASN A 93 -22.46 -10.28 -10.76
C ASN A 93 -23.01 -11.17 -11.89
N SER A 94 -24.26 -10.99 -12.30
CA SER A 94 -24.84 -11.71 -13.45
C SER A 94 -24.07 -11.45 -14.75
N LYS A 95 -23.69 -10.18 -15.02
CA LYS A 95 -22.84 -9.84 -16.17
C LYS A 95 -21.45 -10.47 -16.09
N LEU A 96 -20.84 -10.53 -14.91
CA LEU A 96 -19.54 -11.19 -14.70
C LEU A 96 -19.62 -12.71 -14.93
N VAL A 97 -20.70 -13.38 -14.53
CA VAL A 97 -20.93 -14.81 -14.83
C VAL A 97 -21.06 -15.05 -16.33
N VAL A 98 -21.78 -14.19 -17.06
CA VAL A 98 -21.87 -14.29 -18.54
C VAL A 98 -20.51 -14.06 -19.20
N ALA A 99 -19.74 -13.07 -18.76
CA ALA A 99 -18.39 -12.81 -19.27
C ALA A 99 -17.44 -13.99 -19.02
N ARG A 100 -17.48 -14.58 -17.81
CA ARG A 100 -16.70 -15.77 -17.46
C ARG A 100 -17.03 -16.97 -18.36
N ARG A 101 -18.33 -17.24 -18.61
CA ARG A 101 -18.76 -18.33 -19.51
C ARG A 101 -18.29 -18.12 -20.95
N ARG A 102 -18.23 -16.87 -21.45
CA ARG A 102 -17.67 -16.57 -22.78
C ARG A 102 -16.16 -16.87 -22.82
N PHE A 103 -15.41 -16.38 -21.83
CA PHE A 103 -13.98 -16.64 -21.71
C PHE A 103 -13.68 -18.14 -21.62
N GLU A 104 -14.44 -18.91 -20.82
CA GLU A 104 -14.28 -20.36 -20.72
C GLU A 104 -14.52 -21.06 -22.07
N LYS A 105 -15.55 -20.65 -22.84
CA LYS A 105 -15.79 -21.16 -24.20
C LYS A 105 -14.66 -20.82 -25.19
N GLU A 106 -14.16 -19.59 -25.18
CA GLU A 106 -13.07 -19.15 -26.06
C GLU A 106 -11.76 -19.90 -25.75
N VAL A 107 -11.45 -20.07 -24.46
CA VAL A 107 -10.32 -20.88 -24.00
C VAL A 107 -10.42 -22.32 -24.49
N ASP A 108 -11.59 -22.94 -24.34
CA ASP A 108 -11.79 -24.35 -24.70
C ASP A 108 -11.76 -24.53 -26.23
N GLN A 109 -12.19 -23.52 -27.01
CA GLN A 109 -12.04 -23.48 -28.47
C GLN A 109 -10.56 -23.35 -28.88
N LEU A 110 -9.83 -22.37 -28.32
CA LEU A 110 -8.38 -22.22 -28.55
C LEU A 110 -7.59 -23.47 -28.15
N GLY A 111 -8.04 -24.20 -27.12
CA GLY A 111 -7.45 -25.47 -26.73
C GLY A 111 -7.57 -26.54 -27.84
N LYS A 112 -8.71 -26.58 -28.54
CA LYS A 112 -8.91 -27.46 -29.71
C LYS A 112 -8.05 -26.99 -30.90
N ASP A 113 -8.17 -25.72 -31.27
CA ASP A 113 -7.55 -25.15 -32.48
C ASP A 113 -6.01 -25.25 -32.47
N TYR A 114 -5.38 -25.16 -31.29
CA TYR A 114 -3.92 -25.21 -31.12
C TYR A 114 -3.41 -26.50 -30.44
N HIS A 115 -4.27 -27.50 -30.25
CA HIS A 115 -3.95 -28.76 -29.55
C HIS A 115 -3.28 -28.55 -28.18
N LYS A 116 -3.81 -27.63 -27.37
CA LYS A 116 -3.34 -27.31 -26.01
C LYS A 116 -4.40 -27.57 -24.97
N SER A 117 -3.97 -27.90 -23.74
CA SER A 117 -4.92 -28.03 -22.64
C SER A 117 -5.59 -26.69 -22.31
N ALA A 118 -6.88 -26.72 -22.00
CA ALA A 118 -7.61 -25.52 -21.55
C ALA A 118 -6.93 -24.86 -20.33
N ARG A 119 -6.31 -25.65 -19.45
CA ARG A 119 -5.49 -25.15 -18.32
C ARG A 119 -4.32 -24.30 -18.81
N GLU A 120 -3.55 -24.77 -19.79
CA GLU A 120 -2.43 -24.02 -20.35
C GLU A 120 -2.87 -22.71 -21.00
N ILE A 121 -3.97 -22.73 -21.78
CA ILE A 121 -4.51 -21.52 -22.41
C ILE A 121 -4.99 -20.51 -21.35
N ARG A 122 -5.68 -20.95 -20.28
CA ARG A 122 -6.07 -20.07 -19.13
C ARG A 122 -4.84 -19.46 -18.47
N THR A 123 -3.84 -20.28 -18.13
CA THR A 123 -2.61 -19.81 -17.49
C THR A 123 -1.87 -18.80 -18.38
N ARG A 124 -1.73 -19.08 -19.69
CA ARG A 124 -1.13 -18.13 -20.64
C ARG A 124 -1.93 -16.83 -20.73
N ALA A 125 -3.26 -16.88 -20.80
CA ALA A 125 -4.10 -15.66 -20.83
C ALA A 125 -3.98 -14.81 -19.54
N LEU A 126 -3.97 -15.44 -18.36
CA LEU A 126 -3.82 -14.78 -17.07
C LEU A 126 -2.41 -14.18 -16.90
N LEU A 127 -1.36 -14.92 -17.27
CA LEU A 127 0.03 -14.42 -17.22
C LEU A 127 0.28 -13.33 -18.27
N ARG A 128 -0.33 -13.42 -19.45
CA ARG A 128 -0.26 -12.36 -20.48
C ARG A 128 -0.95 -11.07 -20.02
N ASN A 129 -1.90 -11.12 -19.10
CA ASN A 129 -2.44 -9.92 -18.41
C ASN A 129 -1.54 -9.40 -17.26
N LYS A 130 -0.63 -10.21 -16.70
CA LYS A 130 0.39 -9.76 -15.74
C LYS A 130 1.60 -9.11 -16.41
N HIS A 131 2.09 -9.68 -17.51
CA HIS A 131 3.17 -9.08 -18.31
C HIS A 131 2.65 -8.00 -19.26
N GLY A 132 1.44 -8.19 -19.77
CA GLY A 132 0.60 -7.17 -20.39
C GLY A 132 -0.27 -6.46 -19.37
N ILE A 133 0.33 -5.93 -18.28
CA ILE A 133 -0.16 -4.65 -17.76
C ILE A 133 0.06 -3.69 -18.93
N VAL A 134 -0.95 -3.56 -19.80
CA VAL A 134 -0.97 -2.63 -20.93
C VAL A 134 -0.44 -1.32 -20.38
N LYS A 135 0.75 -0.88 -20.83
CA LYS A 135 1.41 0.34 -20.36
C LYS A 135 0.32 1.41 -20.45
N ARG A 136 -0.25 1.84 -19.30
CA ARG A 136 -1.47 2.67 -19.31
C ARG A 136 -1.20 3.83 -20.25
N LYS A 137 -1.95 3.91 -21.35
CA LYS A 137 -1.73 4.90 -22.41
C LYS A 137 -1.63 6.25 -21.74
N VAL A 138 -0.58 7.00 -22.06
CA VAL A 138 -0.35 8.28 -21.38
C VAL A 138 -1.57 9.17 -21.59
N ASN A 139 -2.10 9.67 -20.49
CA ASN A 139 -3.23 10.58 -20.50
C ASN A 139 -2.70 11.93 -21.01
N ALA A 140 -3.25 12.39 -22.13
CA ALA A 140 -2.78 13.56 -22.86
C ALA A 140 -2.74 14.84 -21.99
N TYR A 141 -3.80 15.08 -21.22
CA TYR A 141 -3.86 16.17 -20.25
C TYR A 141 -2.74 16.11 -19.20
N ASN A 142 -2.48 14.93 -18.63
CA ASN A 142 -1.40 14.75 -17.66
C ASN A 142 0.00 14.94 -18.28
N ALA A 143 0.20 14.55 -19.54
CA ALA A 143 1.46 14.75 -20.25
C ALA A 143 1.69 16.25 -20.54
N TYR A 144 0.68 16.93 -21.07
CA TYR A 144 0.70 18.37 -21.33
C TYR A 144 0.93 19.17 -20.04
N ARG A 145 0.17 18.89 -18.96
CA ARG A 145 0.40 19.51 -17.64
C ARG A 145 1.81 19.25 -17.11
N HIS A 146 2.39 18.07 -17.35
CA HIS A 146 3.76 17.78 -16.95
C HIS A 146 4.80 18.60 -17.75
N LYS A 147 4.59 18.79 -19.07
CA LYS A 147 5.39 19.67 -19.93
C LYS A 147 5.32 21.13 -19.44
N GLN A 148 4.12 21.65 -19.18
CA GLN A 148 3.95 23.02 -18.67
C GLN A 148 4.50 23.22 -17.25
N SER A 149 4.35 22.23 -16.36
CA SER A 149 4.97 22.27 -15.02
C SER A 149 6.51 22.23 -15.08
N LYS A 150 7.10 21.56 -16.08
CA LYS A 150 8.54 21.62 -16.35
C LYS A 150 8.96 23.02 -16.84
N ALA A 151 8.24 23.59 -17.81
CA ALA A 151 8.52 24.91 -18.35
C ALA A 151 8.50 25.99 -17.25
N ARG A 152 7.44 26.02 -16.41
CA ARG A 152 7.36 26.95 -15.27
C ARG A 152 8.50 26.79 -14.25
N LYS A 153 8.98 25.56 -14.01
CA LYS A 153 10.12 25.32 -13.12
C LYS A 153 11.44 25.77 -13.71
N ALA A 154 11.61 25.67 -15.02
CA ALA A 154 12.80 26.19 -15.71
C ALA A 154 12.80 27.73 -15.76
N ALA A 155 11.62 28.35 -15.79
CA ALA A 155 11.42 29.80 -15.74
C ALA A 155 11.26 30.36 -14.32
N GLU A 156 11.51 29.57 -13.27
CA GLU A 156 11.40 29.93 -11.84
C GLU A 156 10.06 30.58 -11.43
N ALA A 157 9.00 30.35 -12.21
CA ALA A 157 7.72 31.03 -12.07
C ALA A 157 6.94 30.57 -10.81
N THR A 158 6.90 31.43 -9.80
CA THR A 158 6.27 31.13 -8.50
C THR A 158 4.76 31.38 -8.57
N SER A 159 3.99 30.34 -8.84
CA SER A 159 2.52 30.36 -8.90
C SER A 159 1.91 29.40 -7.88
N SER A 160 0.75 29.75 -7.31
CA SER A 160 0.03 28.83 -6.42
C SER A 160 -0.40 27.58 -7.19
N PHE A 161 -0.45 26.42 -6.52
CA PHE A 161 -0.76 25.16 -7.19
C PHE A 161 -2.14 25.17 -7.87
N ALA A 162 -3.13 25.83 -7.27
CA ALA A 162 -4.49 25.97 -7.82
C ALA A 162 -4.49 26.83 -9.10
N ALA A 163 -3.93 28.04 -9.04
CA ALA A 163 -3.85 28.93 -10.19
C ALA A 163 -3.04 28.29 -11.35
N ALA A 164 -1.92 27.64 -11.04
CA ALA A 164 -1.13 26.90 -12.02
C ALA A 164 -1.94 25.75 -12.69
N GLN A 165 -2.81 25.09 -11.93
CA GLN A 165 -3.68 24.02 -12.43
C GLN A 165 -4.82 24.55 -13.31
N GLU A 166 -5.41 25.71 -12.99
CA GLU A 166 -6.43 26.35 -13.82
C GLU A 166 -5.83 26.81 -15.15
N ILE A 167 -4.70 27.52 -15.10
CA ILE A 167 -3.94 27.95 -16.29
C ILE A 167 -3.57 26.76 -17.18
N ASP A 168 -3.03 25.67 -16.60
CA ASP A 168 -2.72 24.44 -17.35
C ASP A 168 -3.94 23.80 -18.01
N THR A 169 -5.14 24.03 -17.47
CA THR A 169 -6.38 23.44 -17.97
C THR A 169 -6.93 24.23 -19.14
N LEU A 170 -6.95 25.56 -19.03
CA LEU A 170 -7.29 26.44 -20.14
C LEU A 170 -6.31 26.24 -21.31
N ALA A 171 -5.00 26.33 -21.02
CA ALA A 171 -3.95 26.12 -22.03
C ALA A 171 -4.01 24.75 -22.71
N TYR A 172 -4.49 23.69 -22.03
CA TYR A 172 -4.70 22.38 -22.67
C TYR A 172 -5.90 22.36 -23.62
N HIS A 173 -6.96 23.10 -23.33
CA HIS A 173 -8.13 23.21 -24.21
C HIS A 173 -7.83 24.05 -25.46
N ASP A 174 -6.96 25.06 -25.33
CA ASP A 174 -6.53 25.93 -26.43
C ASP A 174 -5.34 25.38 -27.23
N ALA A 175 -4.69 24.31 -26.75
CA ALA A 175 -3.49 23.75 -27.38
C ALA A 175 -3.77 23.03 -28.70
N ALA A 176 -2.89 23.25 -29.68
CA ALA A 176 -2.94 22.51 -30.94
C ALA A 176 -2.76 20.99 -30.73
N PRO A 177 -3.44 20.12 -31.50
CA PRO A 177 -3.33 18.66 -31.37
C PRO A 177 -1.90 18.12 -31.51
N GLU A 178 -1.08 18.80 -32.31
CA GLU A 178 0.35 18.50 -32.49
C GLU A 178 1.15 18.70 -31.20
N GLU A 179 0.90 19.79 -30.46
CA GLU A 179 1.58 20.04 -29.18
C GLU A 179 1.21 19.02 -28.12
N ILE A 180 -0.06 18.61 -28.09
CA ILE A 180 -0.57 17.58 -27.19
C ILE A 180 0.08 16.23 -27.54
N THR A 181 0.21 15.92 -28.84
CA THR A 181 0.86 14.70 -29.32
C THR A 181 2.34 14.68 -28.97
N LYS A 182 3.06 15.79 -29.19
CA LYS A 182 4.46 15.98 -28.78
C LYS A 182 4.65 15.87 -27.27
N ALA A 183 3.74 16.44 -26.47
CA ALA A 183 3.78 16.29 -25.01
C ALA A 183 3.58 14.83 -24.58
N CYS A 184 2.73 14.06 -25.28
CA CYS A 184 2.57 12.63 -25.03
C CYS A 184 3.86 11.85 -25.30
N SER A 185 4.52 12.07 -26.45
CA SER A 185 5.74 11.34 -26.81
C SER A 185 6.91 11.68 -25.88
N GLU A 186 7.16 12.97 -25.60
CA GLU A 186 8.19 13.43 -24.65
C GLU A 186 7.98 12.80 -23.25
N PHE A 187 6.73 12.64 -22.82
CA PHE A 187 6.39 12.03 -21.53
C PHE A 187 6.54 10.49 -21.55
N GLU A 188 6.27 9.82 -22.66
CA GLU A 188 6.50 8.37 -22.81
C GLU A 188 8.01 8.05 -22.85
N GLU A 189 8.81 8.80 -23.61
CA GLU A 189 10.27 8.69 -23.64
C GLU A 189 10.89 8.93 -22.25
N GLU A 190 10.46 9.99 -21.55
CA GLU A 190 10.96 10.24 -20.20
C GLU A 190 10.54 9.15 -19.21
N LYS A 191 9.33 8.61 -19.34
CA LYS A 191 8.84 7.49 -18.54
C LYS A 191 9.64 6.22 -18.83
N GLU A 192 10.02 5.95 -20.07
CA GLU A 192 10.87 4.83 -20.48
C GLU A 192 12.28 4.99 -19.88
N ARG A 193 12.91 6.16 -20.07
CA ARG A 193 14.22 6.51 -19.48
C ARG A 193 14.21 6.47 -17.94
N ARG A 194 13.06 6.75 -17.30
CA ARG A 194 12.85 6.60 -15.85
C ARG A 194 12.44 5.19 -15.42
N SER A 195 12.04 4.30 -16.34
CA SER A 195 11.56 2.95 -15.99
C SER A 195 12.68 2.00 -15.54
N GLY A 196 13.92 2.27 -15.96
CA GLY A 196 15.12 1.64 -15.41
C GLY A 196 15.68 2.29 -14.14
N TYR A 197 15.04 3.34 -13.59
CA TYR A 197 15.62 4.10 -12.49
C TYR A 197 15.22 3.53 -11.12
N VAL A 198 16.24 3.09 -10.36
CA VAL A 198 16.13 2.81 -8.92
C VAL A 198 15.51 4.02 -8.21
N HIS A 199 14.52 3.78 -7.35
CA HIS A 199 13.82 4.86 -6.63
C HIS A 199 14.80 5.69 -5.79
N LYS A 200 15.08 6.94 -6.21
CA LYS A 200 16.07 7.83 -5.56
C LYS A 200 15.72 8.23 -4.12
N THR A 201 14.44 8.19 -3.73
CA THR A 201 14.00 8.60 -2.38
C THR A 201 13.76 7.39 -1.49
N LEU A 202 14.14 7.49 -0.21
CA LEU A 202 13.92 6.41 0.76
C LEU A 202 12.42 6.03 0.89
N LYS A 203 11.52 7.03 0.82
CA LYS A 203 10.07 6.80 0.75
C LYS A 203 9.65 6.04 -0.53
N GLY A 204 10.22 6.39 -1.68
CA GLY A 204 9.95 5.68 -2.93
C GLY A 204 10.45 4.23 -2.89
N ARG A 205 11.61 3.99 -2.28
CA ARG A 205 12.12 2.63 -2.01
C ARG A 205 11.18 1.85 -1.08
N ALA A 206 10.77 2.42 0.05
CA ALA A 206 9.83 1.77 0.96
C ALA A 206 8.46 1.46 0.31
N GLN A 207 7.89 2.39 -0.47
CA GLN A 207 6.64 2.14 -1.21
C GLN A 207 6.81 1.09 -2.33
N HIS A 208 8.01 0.97 -2.90
CA HIS A 208 8.33 -0.09 -3.85
C HIS A 208 8.47 -1.44 -3.13
N SER A 209 9.17 -1.49 -1.99
CA SER A 209 9.25 -2.67 -1.13
C SER A 209 7.86 -3.14 -0.69
N ASP A 210 6.98 -2.25 -0.20
CA ASP A 210 5.58 -2.57 0.14
C ASP A 210 4.83 -3.19 -1.05
N LYS A 211 5.07 -2.71 -2.28
CA LYS A 211 4.46 -3.24 -3.50
C LYS A 211 5.06 -4.59 -3.90
N VAL A 212 6.36 -4.79 -3.69
CA VAL A 212 7.06 -6.06 -3.91
C VAL A 212 6.59 -7.10 -2.90
N ILE A 213 6.50 -6.78 -1.60
CA ILE A 213 5.94 -7.66 -0.55
C ILE A 213 4.54 -8.12 -0.96
N ARG A 214 3.62 -7.18 -1.27
CA ARG A 214 2.26 -7.54 -1.72
C ARG A 214 2.24 -8.38 -2.99
N GLY A 215 3.21 -8.16 -3.89
CA GLY A 215 3.40 -8.96 -5.09
C GLY A 215 3.88 -10.38 -4.79
N ILE A 216 4.78 -10.53 -3.82
CA ILE A 216 5.29 -11.81 -3.31
C ILE A 216 4.19 -12.55 -2.55
N ASP A 217 3.48 -11.92 -1.62
CA ASP A 217 2.33 -12.50 -0.92
C ASP A 217 1.26 -13.00 -1.91
N GLN A 218 1.01 -12.23 -2.98
CA GLN A 218 0.07 -12.60 -4.03
C GLN A 218 0.61 -13.73 -4.91
N ALA A 219 1.91 -13.75 -5.20
CA ALA A 219 2.55 -14.85 -5.94
C ALA A 219 2.61 -16.14 -5.11
N ILE A 220 2.81 -16.07 -3.79
CA ILE A 220 2.79 -17.20 -2.86
C ILE A 220 1.37 -17.76 -2.74
N LYS A 221 0.35 -16.90 -2.66
CA LYS A 221 -1.06 -17.33 -2.75
C LYS A 221 -1.36 -17.97 -4.11
N GLU A 222 -0.90 -17.40 -5.21
CA GLU A 222 -1.11 -18.01 -6.53
C GLU A 222 -0.33 -19.31 -6.69
N LEU A 223 0.84 -19.46 -6.07
CA LEU A 223 1.54 -20.74 -5.98
C LEU A 223 0.69 -21.72 -5.19
N SER A 224 0.30 -21.44 -3.95
CA SER A 224 -0.51 -22.37 -3.15
C SER A 224 -1.88 -22.72 -3.78
N PHE A 225 -2.45 -21.87 -4.64
CA PHE A 225 -3.66 -22.18 -5.43
C PHE A 225 -3.41 -22.80 -6.82
N SER A 226 -2.25 -22.59 -7.47
CA SER A 226 -2.00 -22.99 -8.87
C SER A 226 -0.92 -24.07 -9.03
N SER A 227 -0.06 -24.27 -8.03
CA SER A 227 0.94 -25.32 -8.01
C SER A 227 0.30 -26.64 -7.60
N ALA A 228 -0.52 -27.19 -8.50
CA ALA A 228 -0.66 -28.64 -8.58
C ALA A 228 0.69 -29.18 -9.06
N TYR A 229 1.62 -29.34 -8.11
CA TYR A 229 2.82 -30.12 -8.28
C TYR A 229 2.41 -31.52 -8.73
N THR A 230 3.14 -32.09 -9.68
CA THR A 230 2.98 -33.51 -9.99
C THR A 230 3.32 -34.33 -8.73
N PRO A 231 2.69 -35.50 -8.49
CA PRO A 231 2.98 -36.30 -7.30
C PRO A 231 4.48 -36.56 -7.10
N LYS A 232 5.21 -36.87 -8.17
CA LYS A 232 6.69 -37.00 -8.18
C LYS A 232 7.45 -35.75 -7.73
N GLY A 233 6.90 -34.55 -7.95
CA GLY A 233 7.48 -33.30 -7.47
C GLY A 233 7.30 -33.10 -5.97
N LEU A 234 6.20 -33.59 -5.39
CA LEU A 234 5.98 -33.63 -3.94
C LEU A 234 6.88 -34.72 -3.31
N GLU A 235 6.93 -35.92 -3.90
CA GLU A 235 7.85 -36.99 -3.49
C GLU A 235 9.32 -36.54 -3.50
N PHE A 236 9.74 -35.72 -4.46
CA PHE A 236 11.09 -35.16 -4.51
C PHE A 236 11.37 -34.13 -3.40
N LEU A 237 10.36 -33.33 -3.03
CA LEU A 237 10.46 -32.36 -1.92
C LEU A 237 10.49 -33.07 -0.55
N GLU A 238 9.63 -34.08 -0.37
CA GLU A 238 9.45 -34.75 0.93
C GLU A 238 10.45 -35.89 1.16
N GLY A 239 10.89 -36.59 0.10
CA GLY A 239 11.88 -37.66 0.18
C GLY A 239 13.32 -37.14 0.21
N PRO A 240 13.96 -36.88 -0.96
CA PRO A 240 15.33 -36.38 -1.05
C PRO A 240 15.61 -35.10 -0.25
N LEU A 241 14.73 -34.10 -0.34
CA LEU A 241 14.94 -32.81 0.32
C LEU A 241 14.43 -32.76 1.77
N LYS A 242 13.60 -33.72 2.20
CA LYS A 242 12.98 -33.78 3.55
C LYS A 242 12.28 -32.48 3.97
N ARG A 243 11.71 -31.76 3.00
CA ARG A 243 11.04 -30.46 3.19
C ARG A 243 9.59 -30.57 2.73
N ASN A 244 8.65 -30.46 3.67
CA ASN A 244 7.26 -30.26 3.30
C ASN A 244 7.10 -28.94 2.52
N LEU A 245 6.33 -28.98 1.44
CA LEU A 245 6.09 -27.84 0.56
C LEU A 245 5.57 -26.60 1.29
N ASN A 246 4.66 -26.77 2.25
CA ASN A 246 4.08 -25.63 2.98
C ASN A 246 5.13 -24.96 3.87
N ASN A 247 6.01 -25.74 4.50
CA ASN A 247 7.13 -25.22 5.26
C ASN A 247 8.11 -24.47 4.35
N LEU A 248 8.42 -24.99 3.16
CA LEU A 248 9.29 -24.31 2.19
C LEU A 248 8.69 -22.98 1.69
N LEU A 249 7.37 -22.94 1.42
CA LEU A 249 6.67 -21.71 1.05
C LEU A 249 6.62 -20.70 2.22
N GLN A 250 6.44 -21.18 3.45
CA GLN A 250 6.43 -20.36 4.66
C GLN A 250 7.84 -19.81 4.98
N ASP A 251 8.89 -20.61 4.81
CA ASP A 251 10.30 -20.20 4.94
C ASP A 251 10.61 -19.10 3.91
N PHE A 252 10.21 -19.29 2.65
CA PHE A 252 10.40 -18.30 1.59
C PHE A 252 9.61 -17.01 1.84
N GLN A 253 8.37 -17.11 2.32
CA GLN A 253 7.57 -15.96 2.74
C GLN A 253 8.28 -15.19 3.87
N THR A 254 8.74 -15.89 4.89
CA THR A 254 9.39 -15.32 6.08
C THR A 254 10.70 -14.64 5.70
N PHE A 255 11.50 -15.25 4.82
CA PHE A 255 12.72 -14.64 4.29
C PHE A 255 12.45 -13.36 3.49
N ALA A 256 11.49 -13.39 2.57
CA ALA A 256 11.13 -12.24 1.74
C ALA A 256 10.51 -11.08 2.56
N GLN A 257 9.70 -11.41 3.56
CA GLN A 257 9.12 -10.43 4.48
C GLN A 257 10.20 -9.86 5.41
N GLY A 258 11.05 -10.68 6.02
CA GLY A 258 12.14 -10.23 6.90
C GLY A 258 13.09 -9.24 6.21
N GLY A 259 13.62 -9.61 5.04
CA GLY A 259 14.55 -8.76 4.27
C GLY A 259 13.97 -7.43 3.76
N THR A 260 12.64 -7.24 3.85
CA THR A 260 11.97 -5.98 3.50
C THR A 260 11.38 -5.24 4.70
N GLU A 261 11.03 -5.95 5.77
CA GLU A 261 10.57 -5.38 7.04
C GLU A 261 11.67 -4.55 7.70
N ASP A 262 12.93 -4.98 7.64
CA ASP A 262 14.07 -4.23 8.19
C ASP A 262 14.29 -2.88 7.50
N ILE A 263 14.00 -2.79 6.21
CA ILE A 263 14.03 -1.52 5.45
C ILE A 263 12.91 -0.59 5.94
N ALA A 264 11.72 -1.13 6.21
CA ALA A 264 10.59 -0.37 6.73
C ALA A 264 10.81 0.09 8.19
N LYS A 265 11.37 -0.79 9.04
CA LYS A 265 11.81 -0.49 10.41
C LYS A 265 12.87 0.62 10.40
N SER A 266 13.90 0.50 9.56
CA SER A 266 14.95 1.51 9.37
C SER A 266 14.39 2.88 8.99
N HIS A 267 13.44 2.96 8.04
CA HIS A 267 12.78 4.23 7.70
C HIS A 267 11.97 4.81 8.87
N ARG A 268 11.22 3.99 9.61
CA ARG A 268 10.44 4.45 10.78
C ARG A 268 11.34 4.96 11.90
N GLU A 269 12.43 4.27 12.18
CA GLU A 269 13.39 4.67 13.22
C GLU A 269 14.11 5.97 12.81
N LEU A 270 14.51 6.12 11.55
CA LEU A 270 15.10 7.38 11.05
C LEU A 270 14.12 8.56 11.11
N GLN A 271 12.82 8.32 10.89
CA GLN A 271 11.78 9.35 11.11
C GLN A 271 11.62 9.73 12.58
N LYS A 272 11.67 8.74 13.48
CA LYS A 272 11.60 8.94 14.93
C LYS A 272 12.81 9.74 15.41
N GLN A 273 14.03 9.32 15.07
CA GLN A 273 15.27 10.04 15.37
C GLN A 273 15.23 11.51 14.90
N LEU A 274 14.73 11.79 13.69
CA LEU A 274 14.59 13.16 13.19
C LEU A 274 13.60 13.99 14.04
N ARG A 275 12.49 13.39 14.47
CA ARG A 275 11.49 14.05 15.34
C ARG A 275 12.01 14.28 16.74
N ASP A 276 12.77 13.33 17.28
CA ASP A 276 13.41 13.42 18.59
C ASP A 276 14.49 14.50 18.59
N GLN A 277 15.31 14.59 17.53
CA GLN A 277 16.31 15.66 17.36
C GLN A 277 15.66 17.07 17.30
N VAL A 278 14.60 17.25 16.52
CA VAL A 278 13.87 18.52 16.44
C VAL A 278 13.23 18.87 17.79
N SER A 279 12.62 17.89 18.46
CA SER A 279 11.99 18.09 19.78
C SER A 279 13.00 18.46 20.86
N ALA A 280 14.16 17.79 20.88
CA ALA A 280 15.26 18.10 21.80
C ALA A 280 15.86 19.49 21.55
N ARG A 281 16.04 19.90 20.28
CA ARG A 281 16.54 21.24 19.93
C ARG A 281 15.56 22.36 20.31
N LEU A 282 14.26 22.15 20.08
CA LEU A 282 13.23 23.09 20.54
C LEU A 282 13.21 23.21 22.07
N LEU A 283 13.30 22.08 22.79
CA LEU A 283 13.32 22.08 24.25
C LEU A 283 14.58 22.75 24.81
N SER A 284 15.76 22.50 24.23
CA SER A 284 17.01 23.18 24.60
C SER A 284 16.88 24.68 24.41
N SER A 285 16.49 25.15 23.23
CA SER A 285 16.32 26.58 22.96
C SER A 285 15.30 27.24 23.90
N LEU A 286 14.25 26.52 24.29
CA LEU A 286 13.28 27.00 25.28
C LEU A 286 13.88 27.10 26.69
N GLN A 287 14.68 26.12 27.12
CA GLN A 287 15.39 26.17 28.40
C GLN A 287 16.39 27.34 28.44
N ASP A 288 17.15 27.53 27.36
CA ASP A 288 18.12 28.62 27.21
C ASP A 288 17.42 30.00 27.35
N ALA A 289 16.26 30.18 26.70
CA ALA A 289 15.49 31.42 26.77
C ALA A 289 14.80 31.65 28.12
N ALA A 290 14.22 30.60 28.72
CA ALA A 290 13.54 30.66 30.01
C ALA A 290 14.51 30.85 31.20
N GLY A 291 15.80 30.54 30.99
CA GLY A 291 16.88 30.70 31.96
C GLY A 291 16.95 29.60 33.02
N PRO A 292 18.08 29.50 33.75
CA PRO A 292 18.41 28.35 34.60
C PRO A 292 17.46 28.13 35.78
N LYS A 293 16.64 29.13 36.15
CA LYS A 293 15.63 29.01 37.20
C LYS A 293 14.42 28.16 36.78
N ASN A 294 14.24 27.90 35.48
CA ASN A 294 13.07 27.22 34.91
C ASN A 294 13.46 25.86 34.32
N LEU A 295 13.46 24.81 35.15
CA LEU A 295 13.72 23.44 34.69
C LEU A 295 12.53 22.86 33.89
N ILE A 296 12.51 23.09 32.57
CA ILE A 296 11.44 22.63 31.68
C ILE A 296 11.76 21.22 31.19
N ARG A 297 11.17 20.18 31.80
CA ARG A 297 11.44 18.77 31.45
C ARG A 297 10.80 18.32 30.14
N THR A 298 9.66 18.90 29.75
CA THR A 298 8.92 18.54 28.53
C THR A 298 8.17 19.75 27.97
N MET A 299 8.13 19.88 26.64
CA MET A 299 7.40 20.96 25.97
C MET A 299 5.95 20.56 25.69
N LYS A 300 4.99 21.38 26.11
CA LYS A 300 3.56 21.18 25.81
C LYS A 300 3.17 22.03 24.60
N TYR A 301 2.73 21.36 23.53
CA TYR A 301 2.45 21.98 22.23
C TYR A 301 1.01 22.49 22.08
N GLU A 302 0.05 21.90 22.80
CA GLU A 302 -1.39 22.21 22.67
C GLU A 302 -1.70 23.62 23.19
N ASP A 303 -1.27 23.92 24.42
CA ASP A 303 -1.50 25.21 25.09
C ASP A 303 -0.26 26.11 25.00
N TYR A 304 0.38 26.18 23.83
CA TYR A 304 1.67 26.85 23.63
C TYR A 304 1.72 28.29 24.20
N GLU A 305 0.76 29.15 23.82
CA GLU A 305 0.73 30.55 24.24
C GLU A 305 0.57 30.70 25.76
N GLN A 306 -0.28 29.88 26.38
CA GLN A 306 -0.55 29.97 27.82
C GLN A 306 0.54 29.33 28.68
N ARG A 307 0.95 28.10 28.36
CA ARG A 307 1.88 27.31 29.18
C ARG A 307 3.35 27.59 28.90
N ILE A 308 3.68 28.09 27.71
CA ILE A 308 5.05 28.42 27.33
C ILE A 308 5.25 29.93 27.35
N CYS A 309 4.54 30.67 26.49
CA CYS A 309 4.82 32.10 26.31
C CYS A 309 4.53 32.94 27.56
N ARG A 310 3.29 32.88 28.08
CA ARG A 310 2.91 33.65 29.28
C ARG A 310 3.68 33.21 30.53
N LYS A 311 3.86 31.89 30.72
CA LYS A 311 4.48 31.33 31.92
C LYS A 311 5.98 31.65 32.03
N TYR A 312 6.73 31.54 30.93
CA TYR A 312 8.19 31.71 30.94
C TYR A 312 8.65 33.06 30.37
N LYS A 313 7.72 33.91 29.92
CA LYS A 313 7.98 35.18 29.20
C LYS A 313 8.92 34.97 28.02
N VAL A 314 8.55 34.06 27.12
CA VAL A 314 9.33 33.73 25.90
C VAL A 314 8.46 33.70 24.64
N VAL A 315 9.04 34.00 23.50
CA VAL A 315 8.40 33.94 22.18
C VAL A 315 9.28 33.13 21.23
N LEU A 316 8.67 32.32 20.35
CA LEU A 316 9.39 31.61 19.30
C LEU A 316 9.51 32.50 18.06
N VAL A 317 10.73 32.91 17.75
CA VAL A 317 11.07 33.76 16.60
C VAL A 317 11.56 32.88 15.45
N GLY A 318 11.24 33.28 14.21
CA GLY A 318 11.72 32.61 12.99
C GLY A 318 11.06 31.27 12.66
N TRP A 319 9.84 31.02 13.16
CA TRP A 319 9.07 29.83 12.78
C TRP A 319 8.71 29.86 11.27
N PRO A 320 8.92 28.77 10.51
CA PRO A 320 8.65 28.75 9.07
C PRO A 320 7.19 29.04 8.70
N THR A 321 6.95 30.03 7.83
CA THR A 321 5.60 30.36 7.33
C THR A 321 4.95 29.18 6.59
N GLU A 322 5.73 28.37 5.87
CA GLU A 322 5.28 27.12 5.23
C GLU A 322 4.70 26.07 6.19
N LEU A 323 5.04 26.14 7.49
CA LEU A 323 4.47 25.26 8.50
C LEU A 323 3.11 25.75 9.02
N GLY A 324 2.76 27.02 8.78
CA GLY A 324 1.58 27.65 9.37
C GLY A 324 1.68 27.69 10.90
N LYS A 325 0.55 27.51 11.58
CA LYS A 325 0.47 27.59 13.05
C LYS A 325 1.42 26.60 13.74
N PHE A 326 2.07 27.04 14.82
CA PHE A 326 2.96 26.23 15.64
C PHE A 326 2.30 24.91 16.07
N ARG A 327 3.04 23.80 15.96
CA ARG A 327 2.53 22.44 16.20
C ARG A 327 3.65 21.46 16.53
N SER A 328 3.28 20.34 17.17
CA SER A 328 4.21 19.26 17.51
C SER A 328 4.96 18.71 16.29
N PRO A 329 6.27 18.41 16.38
CA PRO A 329 7.06 17.71 15.36
C PRO A 329 6.42 16.40 14.88
N THR A 330 5.62 15.74 15.73
CA THR A 330 4.86 14.53 15.37
C THR A 330 3.83 14.78 14.24
N ASN A 331 3.36 16.02 14.10
CA ASN A 331 2.38 16.44 13.10
C ASN A 331 3.03 17.13 11.88
N ILE A 332 4.36 17.09 11.76
CA ILE A 332 5.12 17.70 10.68
C ILE A 332 5.69 16.62 9.74
N GLY A 333 5.67 16.88 8.42
CA GLY A 333 6.24 15.97 7.43
C GLY A 333 7.76 16.03 7.33
N ASN A 334 8.43 14.90 7.02
CA ASN A 334 9.89 14.76 7.05
C ASN A 334 10.68 15.88 6.34
N LYS A 335 10.18 16.36 5.17
CA LYS A 335 10.84 17.45 4.43
C LYS A 335 10.91 18.72 5.27
N GLN A 336 9.78 19.12 5.85
CA GLN A 336 9.66 20.31 6.68
C GLN A 336 10.38 20.13 8.02
N LEU A 337 10.45 18.91 8.57
CA LEU A 337 11.28 18.60 9.74
C LEU A 337 12.78 18.82 9.48
N ASN A 338 13.29 18.45 8.30
CA ASN A 338 14.68 18.74 7.93
C ASN A 338 14.93 20.25 7.78
N THR A 339 14.02 20.99 7.12
CA THR A 339 14.11 22.45 7.02
C THR A 339 14.11 23.11 8.41
N LEU A 340 13.18 22.70 9.28
CA LEU A 340 13.09 23.19 10.65
C LEU A 340 14.35 22.84 11.48
N LEU A 341 14.90 21.63 11.32
CA LEU A 341 16.12 21.22 12.01
C LEU A 341 17.32 22.08 11.60
N ASN A 342 17.44 22.46 10.32
CA ASN A 342 18.49 23.36 9.86
C ASN A 342 18.30 24.77 10.46
N LEU A 343 17.09 25.34 10.37
CA LEU A 343 16.80 26.65 10.96
C LEU A 343 17.00 26.72 12.48
N LEU A 344 16.81 25.60 13.20
CA LEU A 344 17.13 25.47 14.63
C LEU A 344 18.64 25.38 14.90
N LYS A 345 19.43 24.78 13.99
CA LYS A 345 20.91 24.74 14.08
C LYS A 345 21.52 26.09 13.78
N ASP A 346 21.02 26.75 12.74
CA ASP A 346 21.46 28.06 12.25
C ASP A 346 20.96 29.21 13.16
N LYS A 347 20.26 28.88 14.25
CA LYS A 347 19.61 29.79 15.21
C LYS A 347 18.59 30.75 14.59
N SER A 348 18.25 30.60 13.31
CA SER A 348 17.24 31.40 12.62
C SER A 348 15.84 31.19 13.18
N CYS A 349 15.53 29.96 13.60
CA CYS A 349 14.37 29.64 14.44
C CYS A 349 14.85 29.41 15.88
N ARG A 350 14.39 30.20 16.85
CA ARG A 350 14.78 30.06 18.27
C ARG A 350 13.76 30.69 19.21
N PHE A 351 13.74 30.22 20.45
CA PHE A 351 13.07 30.94 21.53
C PHE A 351 13.92 32.13 21.98
N GLU A 352 13.24 33.26 22.22
CA GLU A 352 13.82 34.46 22.81
C GLU A 352 12.96 34.90 24.00
N LYS A 353 13.51 35.71 24.90
CA LYS A 353 12.71 36.35 25.94
C LYS A 353 11.75 37.34 25.30
N ALA A 354 10.50 37.34 25.73
CA ALA A 354 9.54 38.35 25.34
C ALA A 354 10.08 39.73 25.74
N PRO A 355 9.92 40.77 24.90
CA PRO A 355 10.18 42.14 25.34
C PRO A 355 9.34 42.42 26.59
N VAL A 356 9.91 43.17 27.53
CA VAL A 356 9.18 43.62 28.71
C VAL A 356 8.30 44.78 28.28
N GLU A 357 7.00 44.51 28.09
CA GLU A 357 5.93 45.51 28.15
C GLU A 357 5.77 46.04 29.59
#